data_AF-A0A3N5XAL6-F1
#
_entry.id   AF-A0A3N5XAL6-F1
#
_cell.length_a   1.000
_cell.length_b   1.000
_cell.length_c   1.000
_cell.angle_alpha   90.00
_cell.angle_beta   90.00
_cell.angle_gamma   90.00
#
_symmetry.space_group_name_H-M   'P 1'
#
loop_
_entity.id
_entity.type
_entity.pdbx_description
1 polymer ?
#
loop_
_entity_poly.entity_id
_entity_poly.type
_entity_poly.pdbx_seq_one_letter_code
_entity_poly.pdbx_strand_id
1 'polypeptide(L)'
;KVLVEQMGGTLVTIAKDVKIQVEFNPLEVSAYRLIGYENRVLAHQDFDDDRKDAGEIGAGHTVTALYEVVPVGVPVDLPQGEPLKYQRKSPAAAARGELLTVNLRYKLPNEGTSRKIDVPVIDSMRVFDQASDDFRFATAVAGFGMILRNSPFKGSATFQSMMQIADTSRQFDPQGYRAEFVRLVGEASRLAGRE
;
A
#
# COMPACT_ATOMS: atom_id res chain seq x y z
N LYS A 1 26.56 1.21 -0.52
CA LYS A 1 26.15 2.05 -1.66
C LYS A 1 24.70 2.57 -1.56
N VAL A 2 23.78 1.84 -0.92
CA VAL A 2 22.38 2.28 -0.68
C VAL A 2 22.25 3.49 0.28
N LEU A 3 23.12 3.57 1.28
CA LEU A 3 23.10 4.65 2.29
C LEU A 3 23.42 6.05 1.75
N VAL A 4 24.05 6.18 0.57
CA VAL A 4 24.44 7.49 0.01
C VAL A 4 23.38 8.04 -0.96
N GLU A 5 22.67 7.17 -1.69
CA GLU A 5 21.54 7.60 -2.54
C GLU A 5 20.33 8.05 -1.72
N GLN A 6 20.03 7.40 -0.58
CA GLN A 6 18.93 7.83 0.29
C GLN A 6 19.27 9.07 1.14
N MET A 7 20.54 9.43 1.30
CA MET A 7 20.97 10.66 1.98
C MET A 7 20.92 11.91 1.08
N GLY A 8 20.77 11.75 -0.24
CA GLY A 8 20.68 12.87 -1.19
C GLY A 8 19.27 13.39 -1.47
N GLY A 9 18.23 12.58 -1.22
CA GLY A 9 16.82 12.95 -1.46
C GLY A 9 16.22 13.89 -0.39
N THR A 10 16.97 14.18 0.66
CA THR A 10 16.50 14.75 1.92
C THR A 10 16.70 16.27 2.09
N LEU A 11 17.24 16.99 1.10
CA LEU A 11 17.58 18.42 1.30
C LEU A 11 16.51 19.41 0.85
N VAL A 12 15.47 18.96 0.14
CA VAL A 12 14.37 19.84 -0.30
C VAL A 12 13.04 19.23 0.12
N THR A 13 12.55 19.66 1.29
CA THR A 13 11.19 19.39 1.73
C THR A 13 10.23 20.05 0.74
N ILE A 14 9.38 19.27 0.09
CA ILE A 14 8.35 19.77 -0.84
C ILE A 14 6.98 19.88 -0.18
N ALA A 15 6.78 19.13 0.91
CA ALA A 15 5.58 19.15 1.72
C ALA A 15 5.91 18.86 3.18
N LYS A 16 5.34 19.65 4.07
CA LYS A 16 5.39 19.52 5.53
C LYS A 16 4.04 19.08 6.07
N ASP A 17 4.03 18.58 7.29
CA ASP A 17 2.84 18.13 8.00
C ASP A 17 1.97 17.16 7.18
N VAL A 18 2.61 16.20 6.52
CA VAL A 18 1.89 15.25 5.67
C VAL A 18 1.16 14.21 6.51
N LYS A 19 -0.15 14.13 6.26
CA LYS A 19 -1.06 13.15 6.86
C LYS A 19 -1.77 12.41 5.74
N ILE A 20 -1.79 11.08 5.83
CA ILE A 20 -2.48 10.20 4.89
C ILE A 20 -3.54 9.44 5.66
N GLN A 21 -4.77 9.45 5.16
CA GLN A 21 -5.88 8.66 5.67
C GLN A 21 -6.54 7.93 4.51
N VAL A 22 -6.80 6.65 4.73
CA VAL A 22 -7.52 5.81 3.77
C VAL A 22 -8.90 5.51 4.34
N GLU A 23 -9.93 5.80 3.56
CA GLU A 23 -11.32 5.52 3.90
C GLU A 23 -11.89 4.49 2.91
N PHE A 24 -12.34 3.34 3.40
CA PHE A 24 -12.90 2.28 2.56
C PHE A 24 -14.41 2.46 2.41
N ASN A 25 -14.91 2.23 1.19
CA ASN A 25 -16.34 2.27 0.91
C ASN A 25 -17.02 0.99 1.45
N PRO A 26 -17.88 1.06 2.48
CA PRO A 26 -18.51 -0.12 3.07
C PRO A 26 -19.56 -0.78 2.16
N LEU A 27 -19.92 -0.16 1.04
CA LEU A 27 -20.78 -0.78 0.02
C LEU A 27 -20.02 -1.72 -0.92
N GLU A 28 -18.72 -1.49 -1.11
CA GLU A 28 -17.88 -2.25 -2.04
C GLU A 28 -16.88 -3.14 -1.31
N VAL A 29 -16.42 -2.73 -0.11
CA VAL A 29 -15.41 -3.43 0.69
C VAL A 29 -16.01 -3.84 2.04
N SER A 30 -16.04 -5.15 2.31
CA SER A 30 -16.51 -5.72 3.58
C SER A 30 -15.43 -5.75 4.66
N ALA A 31 -14.18 -5.94 4.25
CA ALA A 31 -13.02 -5.91 5.13
C ALA A 31 -11.74 -5.60 4.38
N TYR A 32 -10.72 -5.19 5.12
CA TYR A 32 -9.42 -4.88 4.58
C TYR A 32 -8.32 -5.13 5.61
N ARG A 33 -7.09 -5.31 5.13
CA ARG A 33 -5.89 -5.29 5.96
C ARG A 33 -4.76 -4.55 5.28
N LEU A 34 -3.87 -3.98 6.07
CA LEU A 34 -2.61 -3.43 5.58
C LEU A 34 -1.57 -4.56 5.53
N ILE A 35 -1.05 -4.87 4.34
CA ILE A 35 -0.02 -5.90 4.12
C ILE A 35 1.38 -5.30 4.34
N GLY A 36 1.61 -4.06 3.90
CA GLY A 36 2.90 -3.42 3.99
C GLY A 36 2.79 -1.90 3.93
N TYR A 37 3.48 -1.23 4.86
CA TYR A 37 3.64 0.21 4.91
C TYR A 37 4.95 0.55 5.62
N GLU A 38 5.65 1.57 5.14
CA GLU A 38 6.81 2.10 5.82
C GLU A 38 6.36 3.00 6.97
N ASN A 39 6.39 2.45 8.21
CA ASN A 39 6.21 3.10 9.52
C ASN A 39 5.59 4.52 9.52
N ARG A 40 4.25 4.65 9.67
CA ARG A 40 3.51 5.89 10.06
C ARG A 40 1.96 5.74 9.95
N VAL A 41 1.37 4.66 10.46
CA VAL A 41 -0.12 4.58 10.49
C VAL A 41 -0.62 5.52 11.60
N LEU A 42 -1.35 6.56 11.23
CA LEU A 42 -2.03 7.47 12.17
C LEU A 42 -3.46 6.97 12.43
N ALA A 43 -3.93 7.07 13.67
CA ALA A 43 -5.31 6.78 13.99
C ALA A 43 -6.24 7.84 13.36
N HIS A 44 -7.48 7.47 13.00
CA HIS A 44 -8.47 8.40 12.42
C HIS A 44 -8.63 9.70 13.24
N GLN A 45 -8.57 9.60 14.56
CA GLN A 45 -8.73 10.74 15.48
C GLN A 45 -7.57 11.74 15.41
N ASP A 46 -6.41 11.31 14.90
CA ASP A 46 -5.19 12.12 14.81
C ASP A 46 -5.04 12.83 13.45
N PHE A 47 -5.93 12.55 12.48
CA PHE A 47 -5.84 13.15 11.14
C PHE A 47 -6.18 14.64 11.16
N ASP A 48 -7.22 15.04 11.90
CA ASP A 48 -7.68 16.42 11.96
C ASP A 48 -6.91 17.31 12.97
N ASP A 49 -6.09 16.72 13.84
CA ASP A 49 -5.33 17.49 14.83
C ASP A 49 -3.96 17.93 14.29
N ASP A 50 -3.84 19.21 13.94
CA ASP A 50 -2.59 19.82 13.44
C ASP A 50 -1.44 19.87 14.46
N ARG A 51 -1.66 19.41 15.71
CA ARG A 51 -0.61 19.31 16.74
C ARG A 51 0.08 17.94 16.80
N LYS A 52 -0.45 16.94 16.09
CA LYS A 52 0.12 15.58 16.03
C LYS A 52 1.30 15.54 15.06
N ASP A 53 2.32 14.79 15.44
CA ASP A 53 3.57 14.65 14.68
C ASP A 53 3.28 14.13 13.27
N ALA A 54 3.77 14.86 12.27
CA ALA A 54 3.39 14.69 10.88
C ALA A 54 4.64 14.57 10.01
N GLY A 55 4.55 13.74 8.97
CA GLY A 55 5.73 13.39 8.18
C GLY A 55 6.16 14.52 7.25
N GLU A 56 7.46 14.68 7.05
CA GLU A 56 7.98 15.44 5.91
C GLU A 56 8.13 14.55 4.68
N ILE A 57 7.76 15.08 3.50
CA ILE A 57 8.04 14.46 2.21
C ILE A 57 9.09 15.31 1.49
N GLY A 58 10.24 14.69 1.22
CA GLY A 58 11.31 15.25 0.39
C GLY A 58 11.04 15.09 -1.10
N ALA A 59 11.66 15.92 -1.93
CA ALA A 59 11.61 15.77 -3.37
C ALA A 59 12.11 14.37 -3.79
N GLY A 60 11.31 13.64 -4.56
CA GLY A 60 11.64 12.28 -5.02
C GLY A 60 11.35 11.16 -4.01
N HIS A 61 10.75 11.46 -2.85
CA HIS A 61 10.28 10.42 -1.94
C HIS A 61 8.98 9.80 -2.47
N THR A 62 8.91 8.47 -2.44
CA THR A 62 7.70 7.69 -2.74
C THR A 62 7.30 6.90 -1.51
N VAL A 63 6.02 6.98 -1.14
CA VAL A 63 5.44 6.16 -0.07
C VAL A 63 4.52 5.13 -0.69
N THR A 64 4.66 3.87 -0.31
CA THR A 64 3.82 2.78 -0.80
C THR A 64 3.11 2.11 0.37
N ALA A 65 1.77 2.04 0.27
CA ALA A 65 0.92 1.26 1.15
C ALA A 65 0.25 0.16 0.33
N LEU A 66 0.37 -1.08 0.78
CA LEU A 66 -0.31 -2.22 0.16
C LEU A 66 -1.45 -2.67 1.07
N TYR A 67 -2.66 -2.63 0.54
CA TYR A 67 -3.85 -3.15 1.21
C TYR A 67 -4.36 -4.39 0.50
N GLU A 68 -4.85 -5.33 1.28
CA GLU A 68 -5.71 -6.40 0.81
C GLU A 68 -7.14 -6.05 1.18
N VAL A 69 -8.06 -6.23 0.23
CA VAL A 69 -9.47 -5.92 0.40
C VAL A 69 -10.32 -7.15 0.14
N VAL A 70 -11.42 -7.26 0.86
CA VAL A 70 -12.45 -8.26 0.65
C VAL A 70 -13.68 -7.55 0.10
N PRO A 71 -14.07 -7.81 -1.16
CA PRO A 71 -15.30 -7.26 -1.72
C PRO A 71 -16.53 -7.67 -0.92
N VAL A 72 -17.59 -6.86 -0.97
CA VAL A 72 -18.89 -7.25 -0.41
C VAL A 72 -19.42 -8.49 -1.14
N GLY A 73 -19.98 -9.44 -0.38
CA GLY A 73 -20.54 -10.69 -0.92
C GLY A 73 -19.54 -11.85 -1.00
N VAL A 74 -18.24 -11.60 -0.76
CA VAL A 74 -17.26 -12.69 -0.61
C VAL A 74 -17.30 -13.22 0.82
N PRO A 75 -17.57 -14.52 1.03
CA PRO A 75 -17.58 -15.11 2.36
C PRO A 75 -16.16 -15.14 2.94
N VAL A 76 -16.00 -14.54 4.10
CA VAL A 76 -14.74 -14.54 4.86
C VAL A 76 -15.06 -14.78 6.32
N ASP A 77 -14.25 -15.60 6.98
CA ASP A 77 -14.34 -15.83 8.41
C ASP A 77 -13.72 -14.64 9.14
N LEU A 78 -14.53 -13.62 9.34
CA LEU A 78 -14.16 -12.43 10.08
C LEU A 78 -14.96 -12.40 11.39
N PRO A 79 -14.35 -11.95 12.50
CA PRO A 79 -15.11 -11.61 13.68
C PRO A 79 -16.06 -10.45 13.32
N GLN A 80 -17.31 -10.80 13.03
CA GLN A 80 -18.38 -9.84 12.81
C GLN A 80 -18.71 -9.23 14.17
N GLY A 81 -18.17 -8.04 14.44
CA GLY A 81 -18.61 -7.25 15.60
C GLY A 81 -20.12 -6.98 15.49
N GLU A 82 -20.82 -6.95 16.62
CA GLU A 82 -22.25 -6.63 16.60
C GLU A 82 -22.48 -5.26 15.94
N PRO A 83 -23.42 -5.16 14.98
CA PRO A 83 -23.74 -3.89 14.35
C PRO A 83 -24.24 -2.91 15.43
N LEU A 84 -23.50 -1.80 15.60
CA LEU A 84 -23.84 -0.80 16.60
C LEU A 84 -25.20 -0.17 16.29
N LYS A 85 -26.15 -0.29 17.23
CA LYS A 85 -27.56 0.15 17.12
C LYS A 85 -27.76 1.58 16.60
N TYR A 86 -26.80 2.47 16.82
CA TYR A 86 -26.87 3.89 16.44
C TYR A 86 -25.94 4.28 15.28
N GLN A 87 -25.15 3.35 14.72
CA GLN A 87 -24.34 3.63 13.54
C GLN A 87 -25.15 3.36 12.28
N ARG A 88 -25.76 4.40 11.72
CA ARG A 88 -26.18 4.36 10.32
C ARG A 88 -24.95 4.48 9.44
N LYS A 89 -24.61 3.40 8.73
CA LYS A 89 -23.76 3.49 7.53
C LYS A 89 -24.57 4.19 6.45
N SER A 90 -24.63 5.52 6.48
CA SER A 90 -25.12 6.29 5.34
C SER A 90 -24.02 6.28 4.31
N PRO A 91 -24.23 5.70 3.12
CA PRO A 91 -23.26 5.86 2.05
C PRO A 91 -23.19 7.34 1.71
N ALA A 92 -21.97 7.90 1.67
CA ALA A 92 -21.75 9.10 0.88
C ALA A 92 -22.18 8.80 -0.57
N ALA A 93 -22.43 9.83 -1.38
CA ALA A 93 -22.69 9.66 -2.81
C ALA A 93 -21.41 9.18 -3.53
N ALA A 94 -21.01 7.93 -3.26
CA ALA A 94 -19.84 7.28 -3.84
C ALA A 94 -20.22 6.75 -5.22
N ALA A 95 -19.29 6.87 -6.16
CA ALA A 95 -19.48 6.27 -7.47
C ALA A 95 -19.50 4.73 -7.35
N ARG A 96 -20.24 4.05 -8.22
CA ARG A 96 -20.21 2.59 -8.29
C ARG A 96 -18.78 2.12 -8.60
N GLY A 97 -18.30 1.12 -7.87
CA GLY A 97 -16.93 0.61 -8.00
C GLY A 97 -15.86 1.44 -7.28
N GLU A 98 -16.22 2.50 -6.57
CA GLU A 98 -15.26 3.21 -5.70
C GLU A 98 -14.93 2.34 -4.47
N LEU A 99 -13.71 1.81 -4.40
CA LEU A 99 -13.26 0.91 -3.33
C LEU A 99 -12.89 1.68 -2.07
N LEU A 100 -12.16 2.78 -2.24
CA LEU A 100 -11.64 3.61 -1.15
C LEU A 100 -11.33 5.02 -1.64
N THR A 101 -11.19 5.95 -0.72
CA THR A 101 -10.63 7.28 -0.97
C THR A 101 -9.36 7.47 -0.14
N VAL A 102 -8.30 7.95 -0.79
CA VAL A 102 -7.06 8.38 -0.14
C VAL A 102 -7.13 9.88 0.10
N ASN A 103 -7.25 10.27 1.36
CA ASN A 103 -7.18 11.66 1.81
C ASN A 103 -5.72 11.99 2.15
N LEU A 104 -5.16 12.98 1.46
CA LEU A 104 -3.82 13.51 1.72
C LEU A 104 -3.94 14.95 2.20
N ARG A 105 -3.43 15.23 3.39
CA ARG A 105 -3.31 16.59 3.91
C ARG A 105 -1.85 16.97 4.01
N TYR A 106 -1.49 18.17 3.56
CA TYR A 106 -0.10 18.64 3.56
C TYR A 106 -0.03 20.18 3.59
N LYS A 107 1.11 20.72 4.00
CA LYS A 107 1.45 22.15 3.89
C LYS A 107 2.61 22.32 2.92
N LEU A 108 2.59 23.38 2.11
CA LEU A 108 3.77 23.75 1.35
C LEU A 108 4.89 24.25 2.29
N PRO A 109 6.17 24.17 1.91
CA PRO A 109 7.28 24.41 2.83
C PRO A 109 7.29 25.80 3.48
N ASN A 110 6.70 26.79 2.78
CA ASN A 110 6.62 28.20 3.16
C ASN A 110 5.19 28.64 3.55
N GLU A 111 4.22 27.72 3.61
CA GLU A 111 2.82 28.03 3.94
C GLU A 111 2.42 27.45 5.30
N GLY A 112 1.69 28.23 6.10
CA GLY A 112 1.11 27.73 7.36
C GLY A 112 -0.22 26.99 7.18
N THR A 113 -0.87 27.15 6.02
CA THR A 113 -2.21 26.62 5.74
C THR A 113 -2.13 25.22 5.13
N SER A 114 -2.88 24.28 5.69
CA SER A 114 -2.99 22.92 5.15
C SER A 114 -3.84 22.88 3.88
N ARG A 115 -3.40 22.10 2.91
CA ARG A 115 -4.13 21.71 1.70
C ARG A 115 -4.60 20.27 1.85
N LYS A 116 -5.77 19.95 1.30
CA LYS A 116 -6.35 18.60 1.28
C LYS A 116 -6.54 18.15 -0.17
N ILE A 117 -6.15 16.91 -0.47
CA ILE A 117 -6.38 16.23 -1.75
C ILE A 117 -7.09 14.91 -1.44
N ASP A 118 -8.18 14.67 -2.16
CA ASP A 118 -8.95 13.43 -2.07
C ASP A 118 -8.83 12.69 -3.39
N VAL A 119 -8.32 11.46 -3.32
CA VAL A 119 -8.11 10.60 -4.48
C VAL A 119 -8.97 9.36 -4.34
N PRO A 120 -10.13 9.28 -5.02
CA PRO A 120 -10.92 8.06 -5.07
C PRO A 120 -10.19 6.99 -5.88
N VAL A 121 -10.20 5.76 -5.39
CA VAL A 121 -9.69 4.57 -6.08
C VAL A 121 -10.88 3.76 -6.56
N ILE A 122 -11.05 3.75 -7.88
CA ILE A 122 -12.16 3.06 -8.55
C ILE A 122 -11.65 1.74 -9.11
N ASP A 123 -12.34 0.66 -8.79
CA ASP A 123 -12.14 -0.63 -9.44
C ASP A 123 -12.62 -0.56 -10.89
N SER A 124 -11.67 -0.68 -11.80
CA SER A 124 -11.94 -0.72 -13.24
C SER A 124 -12.05 -2.15 -13.79
N MET A 125 -12.17 -3.15 -12.90
CA MET A 125 -12.30 -4.58 -13.23
C MET A 125 -11.17 -5.10 -14.13
N ARG A 126 -9.98 -4.52 -13.99
CA ARG A 126 -8.81 -4.93 -14.76
C ARG A 126 -8.21 -6.19 -14.17
N VAL A 127 -7.75 -7.08 -15.05
CA VAL A 127 -6.97 -8.25 -14.63
C VAL A 127 -5.59 -7.82 -14.14
N PHE A 128 -5.00 -8.60 -13.24
CA PHE A 128 -3.71 -8.30 -12.61
C PHE A 128 -2.58 -8.07 -13.64
N ASP A 129 -2.60 -8.80 -14.76
CA ASP A 129 -1.62 -8.66 -15.84
C ASP A 129 -1.73 -7.33 -16.61
N GLN A 130 -2.74 -6.52 -16.35
CA GLN A 130 -2.87 -5.16 -16.88
C GLN A 130 -2.54 -4.07 -15.83
N ALA A 131 -2.18 -4.47 -14.61
CA ALA A 131 -1.70 -3.54 -13.60
C ALA A 131 -0.34 -2.95 -14.00
N SER A 132 0.02 -1.82 -13.38
CA SER A 132 1.33 -1.21 -13.60
C SER A 132 2.45 -2.14 -13.15
N ASP A 133 3.61 -2.02 -13.78
CA ASP A 133 4.82 -2.75 -13.38
C ASP A 133 5.15 -2.52 -11.91
N ASP A 134 4.96 -1.30 -11.41
CA ASP A 134 5.21 -0.96 -10.01
C ASP A 134 4.29 -1.71 -9.06
N PHE A 135 3.00 -1.80 -9.39
CA PHE A 135 2.04 -2.54 -8.57
C PHE A 135 2.37 -4.03 -8.55
N ARG A 136 2.59 -4.63 -9.72
CA ARG A 136 2.95 -6.04 -9.83
C ARG A 136 4.27 -6.36 -9.10
N PHE A 137 5.29 -5.52 -9.27
CA PHE A 137 6.56 -5.67 -8.57
C PHE A 137 6.39 -5.57 -7.05
N ALA A 138 5.65 -4.57 -6.56
CA ALA A 138 5.35 -4.42 -5.13
C ALA A 138 4.58 -5.64 -4.57
N THR A 139 3.62 -6.19 -5.34
CA THR A 139 2.94 -7.44 -4.99
C THR A 139 3.91 -8.61 -4.86
N ALA A 140 4.87 -8.76 -5.79
CA ALA A 140 5.88 -9.81 -5.73
C ALA A 140 6.77 -9.70 -4.48
N VAL A 141 7.18 -8.48 -4.12
CA VAL A 141 7.96 -8.21 -2.91
C VAL A 141 7.17 -8.56 -1.65
N ALA A 142 5.91 -8.12 -1.54
CA ALA A 142 5.07 -8.41 -0.39
C ALA A 142 4.77 -9.91 -0.26
N GLY A 143 4.44 -10.58 -1.36
CA GLY A 143 4.19 -12.01 -1.39
C GLY A 143 5.43 -12.83 -1.04
N PHE A 144 6.61 -12.43 -1.51
CA PHE A 144 7.88 -13.04 -1.10
C PHE A 144 8.11 -12.92 0.41
N GLY A 145 7.87 -11.73 1.00
CA GLY A 145 7.94 -11.54 2.44
C GLY A 145 6.96 -12.44 3.22
N MET A 146 5.74 -12.63 2.70
CA MET A 146 4.75 -13.53 3.28
C MET A 146 5.18 -15.01 3.21
N ILE A 147 5.81 -15.43 2.12
CA ILE A 147 6.36 -16.78 1.97
C ILE A 147 7.47 -17.01 2.99
N LEU A 148 8.44 -16.10 3.08
CA LEU A 148 9.58 -16.20 4.00
C LEU A 148 9.16 -16.26 5.47
N ARG A 149 8.09 -15.56 5.84
CA ARG A 149 7.55 -15.57 7.21
C ARG A 149 6.60 -16.73 7.48
N ASN A 150 6.41 -17.64 6.52
CA ASN A 150 5.39 -18.67 6.54
C ASN A 150 4.01 -18.14 6.98
N SER A 151 3.62 -16.98 6.41
CA SER A 151 2.40 -16.28 6.80
C SER A 151 1.16 -17.16 6.56
N PRO A 152 0.18 -17.21 7.49
CA PRO A 152 -1.10 -17.87 7.24
C PRO A 152 -1.89 -17.20 6.11
N PHE A 153 -1.45 -16.02 5.71
CA PHE A 153 -2.07 -15.16 4.72
C PHE A 153 -1.38 -15.17 3.36
N LYS A 154 -0.33 -15.99 3.18
CA LYS A 154 0.38 -16.09 1.90
C LYS A 154 -0.48 -16.70 0.78
N GLY A 155 -1.65 -17.28 1.10
CA GLY A 155 -2.55 -17.89 0.13
C GLY A 155 -1.84 -18.95 -0.70
N SER A 156 -1.95 -18.83 -2.03
CA SER A 156 -1.27 -19.69 -3.01
C SER A 156 0.08 -19.14 -3.49
N ALA A 157 0.65 -18.14 -2.83
CA ALA A 157 1.93 -17.56 -3.22
C ALA A 157 3.07 -18.59 -3.08
N THR A 158 3.89 -18.70 -4.12
CA THR A 158 5.08 -19.56 -4.16
C THR A 158 6.29 -18.75 -4.60
N PHE A 159 7.50 -19.23 -4.32
CA PHE A 159 8.71 -18.58 -4.82
C PHE A 159 8.69 -18.44 -6.35
N GLN A 160 8.19 -19.47 -7.05
CA GLN A 160 8.05 -19.45 -8.51
C GLN A 160 7.10 -18.36 -8.99
N SER A 161 5.90 -18.22 -8.38
CA SER A 161 4.95 -17.20 -8.80
C SER A 161 5.45 -15.78 -8.50
N MET A 162 6.11 -15.56 -7.36
CA MET A 162 6.69 -14.25 -7.04
C MET A 162 7.84 -13.88 -7.97
N MET A 163 8.69 -14.86 -8.32
CA MET A 163 9.77 -14.67 -9.29
C MET A 163 9.22 -14.31 -10.67
N GLN A 164 8.19 -15.01 -11.15
CA GLN A 164 7.57 -14.73 -12.45
C GLN A 164 6.95 -13.33 -12.50
N ILE A 165 6.16 -12.95 -11.48
CA ILE A 165 5.54 -11.61 -11.42
C ILE A 165 6.61 -10.52 -11.37
N ALA A 166 7.68 -10.72 -10.59
CA ALA A 166 8.77 -9.77 -10.51
C ALA A 166 9.52 -9.64 -11.84
N ASP A 167 9.77 -10.76 -12.54
CA ASP A 167 10.52 -10.77 -13.80
C ASP A 167 9.77 -10.09 -14.95
N THR A 168 8.45 -10.29 -15.04
CA THR A 168 7.61 -9.60 -16.03
C THR A 168 7.37 -8.13 -15.71
N SER A 169 7.83 -7.65 -14.55
CA SER A 169 7.66 -6.27 -14.09
C SER A 169 8.99 -5.48 -14.09
N ARG A 170 9.94 -5.83 -14.96
CA ARG A 170 11.31 -5.26 -14.98
C ARG A 170 11.54 -4.15 -16.01
N GLN A 171 10.49 -3.66 -16.70
CA GLN A 171 10.65 -2.78 -17.86
C GLN A 171 11.48 -1.52 -17.58
N PHE A 172 11.39 -0.96 -16.36
CA PHE A 172 12.20 0.16 -15.90
C PHE A 172 12.99 -0.20 -14.64
N ASP A 173 14.27 -0.51 -14.82
CA ASP A 173 15.18 -0.91 -13.73
C ASP A 173 16.59 -0.29 -13.89
N PRO A 174 16.70 1.05 -13.88
CA PRO A 174 17.99 1.74 -14.15
C PRO A 174 19.09 1.41 -13.13
N GLN A 175 18.71 1.02 -11.91
CA GLN A 175 19.62 0.69 -10.82
C GLN A 175 19.81 -0.82 -10.62
N GLY A 176 19.08 -1.67 -11.37
CA GLY A 176 19.19 -3.13 -11.27
C GLY A 176 18.55 -3.75 -10.02
N TYR A 177 17.74 -2.99 -9.26
CA TYR A 177 17.12 -3.48 -8.03
C TYR A 177 16.05 -4.53 -8.28
N ARG A 178 15.29 -4.43 -9.39
CA ARG A 178 14.28 -5.44 -9.72
C ARG A 178 14.94 -6.73 -10.18
N ALA A 179 16.01 -6.62 -10.96
CA ALA A 179 16.85 -7.74 -11.36
C ALA A 179 17.46 -8.48 -10.15
N GLU A 180 17.99 -7.72 -9.19
CA GLU A 180 18.57 -8.29 -7.98
C GLU A 180 17.50 -8.96 -7.10
N PHE A 181 16.31 -8.37 -6.99
CA PHE A 181 15.20 -9.01 -6.28
C PHE A 181 14.84 -10.37 -6.89
N VAL A 182 14.72 -10.48 -8.21
CA VAL A 182 14.45 -11.76 -8.89
C VAL A 182 15.53 -12.81 -8.55
N ARG A 183 16.80 -12.42 -8.53
CA ARG A 183 17.90 -13.31 -8.10
C ARG A 183 17.74 -13.78 -6.67
N LEU A 184 17.41 -12.88 -5.74
CA LEU A 184 17.23 -13.20 -4.32
C LEU A 184 16.08 -14.20 -4.11
N VAL A 185 14.97 -14.05 -4.83
CA VAL A 185 13.86 -15.01 -4.79
C VAL A 185 14.32 -16.39 -5.25
N GLY A 186 15.09 -16.46 -6.34
CA GLY A 186 15.66 -17.72 -6.84
C GLY A 186 16.65 -18.38 -5.87
N GLU A 187 17.50 -17.58 -5.20
CA GLU A 187 18.41 -18.07 -4.16
C GLU A 187 17.64 -18.62 -2.96
N ALA A 188 16.65 -17.89 -2.46
CA ALA A 188 15.79 -18.34 -1.36
C ALA A 188 15.06 -19.64 -1.71
N SER A 189 14.52 -19.75 -2.93
CA SER A 189 13.85 -20.98 -3.39
C SER A 189 14.78 -22.20 -3.38
N ARG A 190 16.06 -22.02 -3.77
CA ARG A 190 17.04 -23.11 -3.76
C ARG A 190 17.44 -23.53 -2.34
N LEU A 191 17.50 -22.58 -1.42
CA LEU A 191 17.82 -22.86 -0.02
C LEU A 191 16.66 -23.57 0.68
N ALA A 192 15.43 -23.11 0.46
CA ALA A 192 14.23 -23.72 1.03
C ALA A 192 13.99 -25.15 0.53
N GLY A 193 14.41 -25.49 -0.70
CA GLY A 193 14.30 -26.84 -1.25
C GLY A 193 15.41 -27.82 -0.81
N ARG A 194 16.32 -27.41 0.07
CA ARG A 194 17.39 -28.25 0.64
C ARG A 194 17.08 -28.78 2.06
N GLU A 195 15.98 -28.34 2.64
CA GLU A 195 15.41 -28.88 3.89
C GLU A 195 14.41 -30.00 3.58
#